data_AF-H8ZSE1-F1
#
_entry.id   AF-H8ZSE1-F1
#
_cell.length_a   1.000
_cell.length_b   1.000
_cell.length_c   1.000
_cell.angle_alpha   90.00
_cell.angle_beta   90.00
_cell.angle_gamma   90.00
#
_symmetry.space_group_name_H-M   'P 1'
#
loop_
_entity.id
_entity.type
_entity.pdbx_description
1 polymer ?
#
loop_
_entity_poly.entity_id
_entity_poly.type
_entity_poly.pdbx_seq_one_letter_code
_entity_poly.pdbx_strand_id
1 'polypeptide(L)'
;FSILGRGFHWGIVKRDFECLKWTNANCFRTSHYPYAEEWYQFADEEGFLIIDEVPAVGMMRSTRNFVAAGSGNYTYFFEALTVPELLKSHIADTEEMITRDKNHPSVTAWSLLNEPETITDYAYEYFKEVFAAAETYDFQSRPMTGAFEKNSKPELCKCYPLCDFICLNRYYGWYISGGPEIEEAEELFRDEMDRWKAKELNVPFVFTEFGTDTMAGLHKLPSIMRSEEYQKEYLEMNFRVFDSYEFVQGELA
;
A
#
# COMPACT_ATOMS: atom_id res chain seq x y z
N PHE A 1 28.00 14.15 -0.78
CA PHE A 1 28.48 12.82 -0.34
C PHE A 1 27.26 11.92 -0.21
N SER A 2 27.14 10.89 -1.05
CA SER A 2 26.01 9.95 -0.98
C SER A 2 26.25 8.97 0.17
N ILE A 3 25.55 9.14 1.29
CA ILE A 3 25.38 8.10 2.30
C ILE A 3 24.07 7.39 1.97
N LEU A 4 24.25 6.56 0.95
CA LEU A 4 23.42 5.58 0.27
C LEU A 4 22.09 6.04 -0.35
N GLY A 5 21.19 6.78 0.29
CA GLY A 5 19.89 7.06 -0.34
C GLY A 5 19.21 5.76 -0.79
N ARG A 6 18.95 5.58 -2.11
CA ARG A 6 18.43 4.32 -2.69
C ARG A 6 19.51 3.41 -3.29
N GLY A 7 20.79 3.68 -3.02
CA GLY A 7 21.92 2.91 -3.53
C GLY A 7 21.97 1.51 -2.92
N PHE A 8 21.98 0.49 -3.78
CA PHE A 8 22.01 -0.90 -3.36
C PHE A 8 23.30 -1.26 -2.60
N HIS A 9 23.15 -2.08 -1.55
CA HIS A 9 24.26 -2.69 -0.83
C HIS A 9 23.80 -3.97 -0.11
N TRP A 10 24.47 -5.10 -0.36
CA TRP A 10 24.16 -6.39 0.28
C TRP A 10 24.13 -6.35 1.81
N GLY A 11 24.93 -5.47 2.43
CA GLY A 11 24.89 -5.26 3.88
C GLY A 11 23.56 -4.70 4.41
N ILE A 12 22.83 -3.90 3.60
CA ILE A 12 21.49 -3.42 3.95
C ILE A 12 20.52 -4.61 3.86
N VAL A 13 20.51 -5.31 2.73
CA VAL A 13 19.70 -6.52 2.52
C VAL A 13 19.89 -7.49 3.69
N LYS A 14 21.14 -7.85 4.00
CA LYS A 14 21.39 -8.82 5.06
C LYS A 14 20.89 -8.33 6.42
N ARG A 15 21.09 -7.05 6.76
CA ARG A 15 20.61 -6.52 8.04
C ARG A 15 19.08 -6.54 8.11
N ASP A 16 18.42 -6.13 7.04
CA ASP A 16 16.96 -5.99 7.01
C ASP A 16 16.28 -7.36 7.08
N PHE A 17 16.78 -8.37 6.36
CA PHE A 17 16.27 -9.74 6.49
C PHE A 17 16.51 -10.37 7.87
N GLU A 18 17.63 -10.07 8.54
CA GLU A 18 17.83 -10.50 9.93
C GLU A 18 16.85 -9.79 10.89
N CYS A 19 16.53 -8.52 10.65
CA CYS A 19 15.50 -7.79 11.42
C CYS A 19 14.10 -8.36 11.16
N LEU A 20 13.73 -8.63 9.90
CA LEU A 20 12.44 -9.21 9.53
C LEU A 20 12.24 -10.60 10.17
N LYS A 21 13.26 -11.46 10.13
CA LYS A 21 13.21 -12.75 10.83
C LYS A 21 13.07 -12.58 12.34
N TRP A 22 13.74 -11.58 12.92
CA TRP A 22 13.63 -11.29 14.35
C TRP A 22 12.22 -10.84 14.77
N THR A 23 11.49 -10.12 13.92
CA THR A 23 10.07 -9.78 14.16
C THR A 23 9.12 -10.93 13.82
N ASN A 24 9.62 -12.04 13.29
CA ASN A 24 8.85 -13.16 12.73
C ASN A 24 7.99 -12.79 11.52
N ALA A 25 8.39 -11.75 10.77
CA ALA A 25 7.73 -11.41 9.52
C ALA A 25 7.96 -12.51 8.47
N ASN A 26 7.02 -12.63 7.53
CA ASN A 26 7.09 -13.56 6.41
C ASN A 26 6.85 -12.86 5.05
N CYS A 27 6.54 -11.56 5.04
CA CYS A 27 6.13 -10.83 3.85
C CYS A 27 6.62 -9.38 3.91
N PHE A 28 6.92 -8.81 2.74
CA PHE A 28 7.05 -7.35 2.57
C PHE A 28 6.52 -6.92 1.20
N ARG A 29 6.17 -5.64 1.09
CA ARG A 29 5.80 -4.98 -0.17
C ARG A 29 6.96 -4.10 -0.64
N THR A 30 7.27 -4.07 -1.94
CA THR A 30 8.31 -3.20 -2.50
C THR A 30 7.84 -1.74 -2.65
N SER A 31 7.29 -1.17 -1.58
CA SER A 31 6.73 0.18 -1.57
C SER A 31 7.81 1.23 -1.91
N HIS A 32 7.68 2.09 -2.93
CA HIS A 32 6.62 2.17 -3.96
C HIS A 32 7.21 2.07 -5.37
N TYR A 33 8.08 1.09 -5.57
CA TYR A 33 8.76 0.84 -6.85
C TYR A 33 9.52 -0.50 -6.76
N PRO A 34 9.76 -1.19 -7.89
CA PRO A 34 10.53 -2.44 -7.87
C PRO A 34 11.92 -2.21 -7.30
N TYR A 35 12.35 -3.08 -6.38
CA TYR A 35 13.66 -2.96 -5.73
C TYR A 35 14.77 -3.52 -6.64
N ALA A 36 16.02 -3.44 -6.18
CA ALA A 36 17.13 -4.11 -6.86
C ALA A 36 16.89 -5.64 -6.85
N GLU A 37 17.24 -6.33 -7.94
CA GLU A 37 16.98 -7.78 -8.16
C GLU A 37 17.49 -8.65 -7.01
N GLU A 38 18.57 -8.22 -6.36
CA GLU A 38 19.18 -8.87 -5.21
C GLU A 38 18.26 -9.00 -3.99
N TRP A 39 17.27 -8.11 -3.82
CA TRP A 39 16.28 -8.24 -2.74
C TRP A 39 15.37 -9.47 -2.94
N TYR A 40 14.98 -9.73 -4.18
CA TYR A 40 14.13 -10.85 -4.57
C TYR A 40 14.90 -12.16 -4.51
N GLN A 41 16.16 -12.17 -4.97
CA GLN A 41 17.05 -13.32 -4.82
C GLN A 41 17.22 -13.72 -3.35
N PHE A 42 17.39 -12.75 -2.45
CA PHE A 42 17.54 -13.03 -1.03
C PHE A 42 16.22 -13.44 -0.36
N ALA A 43 15.08 -12.92 -0.82
CA ALA A 43 13.77 -13.37 -0.39
C ALA A 43 13.50 -14.83 -0.79
N ASP A 44 13.91 -15.24 -1.99
CA ASP A 44 13.84 -16.63 -2.43
C ASP A 44 14.66 -17.56 -1.51
N GLU A 45 15.87 -17.13 -1.12
CA GLU A 45 16.74 -17.90 -0.22
C GLU A 45 16.18 -18.02 1.20
N GLU A 46 15.64 -16.92 1.74
CA GLU A 46 15.15 -16.84 3.13
C GLU A 46 13.67 -17.26 3.26
N GLY A 47 12.97 -17.51 2.15
CA GLY A 47 11.57 -17.95 2.14
C GLY A 47 10.56 -16.85 2.49
N PHE A 48 10.84 -15.61 2.10
CA PHE A 48 9.92 -14.47 2.28
C PHE A 48 8.98 -14.31 1.08
N LEU A 49 7.77 -13.83 1.36
CA LEU A 49 6.79 -13.44 0.36
C LEU A 49 6.98 -11.96 -0.02
N ILE A 50 6.77 -11.65 -1.31
CA ILE A 50 6.83 -10.30 -1.85
C ILE A 50 5.52 -9.97 -2.56
N ILE A 51 4.95 -8.84 -2.19
CA ILE A 51 4.00 -8.11 -3.03
C ILE A 51 4.82 -7.09 -3.83
N ASP A 52 5.00 -7.33 -5.13
CA ASP A 52 5.88 -6.51 -5.95
C ASP A 52 5.13 -5.35 -6.60
N GLU A 53 5.59 -4.13 -6.35
CA GLU A 53 4.86 -2.89 -6.63
C GLU A 53 5.51 -2.05 -7.73
N VAL A 54 4.72 -1.73 -8.76
CA VAL A 54 5.07 -0.80 -9.83
C VAL A 54 5.09 0.65 -9.30
N PRO A 55 5.87 1.59 -9.86
CA PRO A 55 5.96 2.98 -9.35
C PRO A 55 4.74 3.88 -9.59
N ALA A 56 3.53 3.32 -9.50
CA ALA A 56 2.26 4.03 -9.70
C ALA A 56 1.76 4.69 -8.40
N VAL A 57 2.53 5.66 -7.90
CA VAL A 57 2.23 6.44 -6.68
C VAL A 57 2.09 7.93 -6.99
N GLY A 58 1.32 8.65 -6.17
CA GLY A 58 1.14 10.11 -6.31
C GLY A 58 0.06 10.52 -7.31
N MET A 59 -0.78 9.58 -7.74
CA MET A 59 -1.88 9.81 -8.69
C MET A 59 -3.17 10.31 -8.02
N MET A 60 -3.04 11.16 -7.00
CA MET A 60 -4.16 11.65 -6.19
C MET A 60 -4.48 13.11 -6.47
N ARG A 61 -5.76 13.42 -6.71
CA ARG A 61 -6.22 14.80 -7.00
C ARG A 61 -5.79 15.77 -5.90
N SER A 62 -6.06 15.44 -4.64
CA SER A 62 -5.82 16.33 -3.49
C SER A 62 -4.35 16.72 -3.40
N THR A 63 -3.42 15.77 -3.52
CA THR A 63 -1.98 16.01 -3.52
C THR A 63 -1.55 16.87 -4.70
N ARG A 64 -1.98 16.54 -5.92
CA ARG A 64 -1.65 17.33 -7.12
C ARG A 64 -2.18 18.76 -7.01
N ASN A 65 -3.42 18.93 -6.54
CA ASN A 65 -4.05 20.25 -6.40
C ASN A 65 -3.46 21.05 -5.24
N PHE A 66 -3.00 20.40 -4.16
CA PHE A 66 -2.28 21.06 -3.07
C PHE A 66 -0.93 21.60 -3.57
N VAL A 67 -0.16 20.79 -4.31
CA VAL A 67 1.11 21.23 -4.93
C VAL A 67 0.86 22.32 -5.98
N ALA A 68 -0.25 22.23 -6.72
CA ALA A 68 -0.66 23.21 -7.71
C ALA A 68 -1.52 24.35 -7.16
N ALA A 69 -1.70 24.49 -5.84
CA ALA A 69 -2.64 25.46 -5.25
C ALA A 69 -2.31 26.91 -5.65
N GLY A 70 -1.05 27.19 -6.00
CA GLY A 70 -0.61 28.47 -6.54
C GLY A 70 -1.08 28.79 -7.98
N SER A 71 -1.60 27.82 -8.73
CA SER A 71 -1.99 27.99 -10.15
C SER A 71 -3.51 27.96 -10.41
N GLY A 72 -4.33 27.71 -9.40
CA GLY A 72 -5.80 27.88 -9.45
C GLY A 72 -6.56 26.89 -10.34
N ASN A 73 -5.93 25.81 -10.83
CA ASN A 73 -6.57 24.83 -11.70
C ASN A 73 -6.95 23.55 -10.93
N TYR A 74 -8.24 23.21 -10.92
CA TYR A 74 -8.78 22.03 -10.24
C TYR A 74 -9.44 21.11 -11.26
N THR A 75 -8.78 20.01 -11.62
CA THR A 75 -9.38 18.95 -12.46
C THR A 75 -9.34 17.61 -11.74
N TYR A 76 -10.11 16.63 -12.22
CA TYR A 76 -9.95 15.25 -11.76
C TYR A 76 -8.62 14.67 -12.26
N PHE A 77 -7.97 13.77 -11.49
CA PHE A 77 -6.60 13.32 -11.84
C PHE A 77 -6.61 12.63 -13.21
N PHE A 78 -7.52 11.66 -13.36
CA PHE A 78 -7.68 10.83 -14.56
C PHE A 78 -8.43 11.50 -15.72
N GLU A 79 -8.75 12.79 -15.61
CA GLU A 79 -9.35 13.58 -16.70
C GLU A 79 -8.34 14.52 -17.40
N ALA A 80 -7.10 14.57 -16.91
CA ALA A 80 -6.08 15.44 -17.49
C ALA A 80 -5.57 14.93 -18.85
N LEU A 81 -5.20 15.85 -19.75
CA LEU A 81 -4.64 15.53 -21.07
C LEU A 81 -3.36 14.67 -21.01
N THR A 82 -2.67 14.63 -19.86
CA THR A 82 -1.46 13.84 -19.63
C THR A 82 -1.73 12.36 -19.32
N VAL A 83 -2.99 11.99 -19.03
CA VAL A 83 -3.37 10.65 -18.57
C VAL A 83 -3.10 9.56 -19.61
N PRO A 84 -3.33 9.76 -20.93
CA PRO A 84 -3.00 8.74 -21.92
C PRO A 84 -1.50 8.41 -22.01
N GLU A 85 -0.62 9.41 -21.89
CA GLU A 85 0.83 9.16 -21.87
C GLU A 85 1.27 8.53 -20.55
N LEU A 86 0.66 8.95 -19.43
CA LEU A 86 0.89 8.31 -18.13
C LEU A 86 0.47 6.83 -18.14
N LEU A 87 -0.63 6.48 -18.82
CA LEU A 87 -1.07 5.09 -18.97
C LEU A 87 -0.04 4.26 -19.73
N LYS A 88 0.54 4.80 -20.81
CA LYS A 88 1.59 4.12 -21.57
C LYS A 88 2.82 3.84 -20.70
N SER A 89 3.28 4.84 -19.95
CA SER A 89 4.42 4.66 -19.04
C SER A 89 4.12 3.64 -17.95
N HIS A 90 2.94 3.69 -17.34
CA HIS A 90 2.54 2.73 -16.32
C HIS A 90 2.47 1.29 -16.87
N ILE A 91 1.89 1.09 -18.06
CA ILE A 91 1.86 -0.24 -18.69
C ILE A 91 3.28 -0.72 -19.02
N ALA A 92 4.17 0.16 -19.51
CA ALA A 92 5.56 -0.20 -19.78
C ALA A 92 6.30 -0.62 -18.50
N ASP A 93 6.18 0.16 -17.42
CA ASP A 93 6.79 -0.18 -16.12
C ASP A 93 6.22 -1.49 -15.55
N THR A 94 4.93 -1.76 -15.78
CA THR A 94 4.26 -3.02 -15.39
C THR A 94 4.83 -4.21 -16.18
N GLU A 95 4.98 -4.06 -17.50
CA GLU A 95 5.60 -5.08 -18.36
C GLU A 95 7.04 -5.38 -17.92
N GLU A 96 7.83 -4.34 -17.67
CA GLU A 96 9.24 -4.47 -17.27
C GLU A 96 9.38 -5.19 -15.93
N MET A 97 8.63 -4.75 -14.90
CA MET A 97 8.60 -5.38 -13.56
C MET A 97 8.22 -6.87 -13.66
N ILE A 98 7.06 -7.17 -14.26
CA ILE A 98 6.57 -8.55 -14.33
C ILE A 98 7.53 -9.42 -15.15
N THR A 99 8.05 -8.91 -16.26
CA THR A 99 8.98 -9.68 -17.10
C THR A 99 10.26 -10.03 -16.35
N ARG A 100 10.79 -9.08 -15.55
CA ARG A 100 11.98 -9.28 -14.72
C ARG A 100 11.70 -10.27 -13.59
N ASP A 101 10.59 -10.10 -12.86
CA ASP A 101 10.44 -10.69 -11.53
C ASP A 101 9.57 -11.95 -11.46
N LYS A 102 8.82 -12.27 -12.51
CA LYS A 102 7.85 -13.39 -12.51
C LYS A 102 8.40 -14.77 -12.15
N ASN A 103 9.71 -14.99 -12.25
CA ASN A 103 10.30 -16.31 -11.94
C ASN A 103 10.77 -16.44 -10.50
N HIS A 104 10.70 -15.38 -9.70
CA HIS A 104 11.00 -15.43 -8.26
C HIS A 104 9.87 -16.17 -7.52
N PRO A 105 10.16 -17.27 -6.79
CA PRO A 105 9.18 -17.91 -5.93
C PRO A 105 8.71 -17.00 -4.78
N SER A 106 9.52 -16.03 -4.36
CA SER A 106 9.11 -15.04 -3.36
C SER A 106 7.99 -14.12 -3.84
N VAL A 107 7.93 -13.79 -5.13
CA VAL A 107 6.92 -12.85 -5.66
C VAL A 107 5.58 -13.57 -5.76
N THR A 108 4.65 -13.23 -4.87
CA THR A 108 3.33 -13.89 -4.82
C THR A 108 2.19 -13.04 -5.34
N ALA A 109 2.38 -11.72 -5.45
CA ALA A 109 1.35 -10.81 -5.95
C ALA A 109 1.95 -9.56 -6.61
N TRP A 110 1.19 -8.92 -7.48
CA TRP A 110 1.52 -7.64 -8.12
C TRP A 110 0.68 -6.50 -7.54
N SER A 111 1.31 -5.46 -7.00
CA SER A 111 0.63 -4.21 -6.62
C SER A 111 0.77 -3.20 -7.76
N LEU A 112 -0.37 -2.85 -8.37
CA LEU A 112 -0.42 -2.04 -9.59
C LEU A 112 -0.72 -0.57 -9.32
N LEU A 113 -0.83 -0.17 -8.05
CA LEU A 113 -1.10 1.21 -7.65
C LEU A 113 -0.85 1.42 -6.15
N ASN A 114 -0.45 2.65 -5.81
CA ASN A 114 -0.43 3.12 -4.43
C ASN A 114 -1.09 4.49 -4.31
N GLU A 115 -2.23 4.53 -3.63
CA GLU A 115 -3.01 5.72 -3.33
C GLU A 115 -3.38 6.60 -4.54
N PRO A 116 -3.83 6.04 -5.68
CA PRO A 116 -4.40 6.84 -6.75
C PRO A 116 -5.83 7.29 -6.39
N GLU A 117 -6.38 8.18 -7.21
CA GLU A 117 -7.82 8.34 -7.27
C GLU A 117 -8.51 7.12 -7.90
N THR A 118 -9.59 6.61 -7.27
CA THR A 118 -10.28 5.40 -7.76
C THR A 118 -11.81 5.51 -7.78
N ILE A 119 -12.36 6.71 -7.59
CA ILE A 119 -13.81 6.92 -7.39
C ILE A 119 -14.56 7.31 -8.67
N THR A 120 -13.87 7.38 -9.82
CA THR A 120 -14.45 7.77 -11.11
C THR A 120 -14.39 6.62 -12.11
N ASP A 121 -15.30 6.63 -13.08
CA ASP A 121 -15.30 5.64 -14.16
C ASP A 121 -14.06 5.78 -15.06
N TYR A 122 -13.50 7.00 -15.17
CA TYR A 122 -12.21 7.24 -15.84
C TYR A 122 -11.05 6.50 -15.15
N ALA A 123 -11.01 6.50 -13.82
CA ALA A 123 -10.01 5.74 -13.07
C ALA A 123 -10.19 4.24 -13.29
N TYR A 124 -11.44 3.75 -13.33
CA TYR A 124 -11.71 2.35 -13.64
C TYR A 124 -11.19 1.96 -15.02
N GLU A 125 -11.51 2.71 -16.08
CA GLU A 125 -11.03 2.40 -17.43
C GLU A 125 -9.49 2.50 -17.52
N TYR A 126 -8.87 3.44 -16.81
CA TYR A 126 -7.41 3.52 -16.73
C TYR A 126 -6.81 2.25 -16.11
N PHE A 127 -7.27 1.83 -14.93
CA PHE A 127 -6.71 0.68 -14.24
C PHE A 127 -7.09 -0.65 -14.89
N LYS A 128 -8.24 -0.73 -15.55
CA LYS A 128 -8.63 -1.92 -16.31
C LYS A 128 -7.59 -2.27 -17.38
N GLU A 129 -7.05 -1.28 -18.09
CA GLU A 129 -5.97 -1.51 -19.08
C GLU A 129 -4.66 -1.94 -18.40
N VAL A 130 -4.33 -1.38 -17.23
CA VAL A 130 -3.13 -1.76 -16.46
C VAL A 130 -3.24 -3.21 -15.97
N PHE A 131 -4.36 -3.60 -15.36
CA PHE A 131 -4.61 -4.97 -14.90
C PHE A 131 -4.64 -5.96 -16.08
N ALA A 132 -5.24 -5.59 -17.22
CA ALA A 132 -5.23 -6.42 -18.41
C ALA A 132 -3.80 -6.63 -18.98
N ALA A 133 -2.96 -5.59 -18.94
CA ALA A 133 -1.56 -5.71 -19.32
C ALA A 133 -0.80 -6.63 -18.35
N ALA A 134 -0.95 -6.43 -17.04
CA ALA A 134 -0.31 -7.26 -16.02
C ALA A 134 -0.62 -8.76 -16.21
N GLU A 135 -1.90 -9.09 -16.37
CA GLU A 135 -2.38 -10.45 -16.67
C GLU A 135 -1.75 -11.04 -17.94
N THR A 136 -1.49 -10.20 -18.95
CA THR A 136 -0.88 -10.64 -20.22
C THR A 136 0.60 -10.99 -20.06
N TYR A 137 1.32 -10.27 -19.19
CA TYR A 137 2.77 -10.43 -19.04
C TYR A 137 3.18 -11.46 -17.98
N ASP A 138 2.32 -11.73 -16.99
CA ASP A 138 2.56 -12.77 -15.99
C ASP A 138 2.08 -14.13 -16.48
N PHE A 139 3.02 -15.00 -16.84
CA PHE A 139 2.71 -16.37 -17.24
C PHE A 139 1.99 -17.17 -16.15
N GLN A 140 2.15 -16.81 -14.88
CA GLN A 140 1.53 -17.51 -13.76
C GLN A 140 0.12 -17.02 -13.44
N SER A 141 -0.30 -15.87 -14.00
CA SER A 141 -1.55 -15.18 -13.63
C SER A 141 -1.72 -15.12 -12.10
N ARG A 142 -0.68 -14.68 -11.39
CA ARG A 142 -0.72 -14.61 -9.92
C ARG A 142 -1.59 -13.42 -9.46
N PRO A 143 -2.03 -13.41 -8.19
CA PRO A 143 -2.90 -12.36 -7.67
C PRO A 143 -2.41 -10.92 -7.95
N MET A 144 -3.33 -10.06 -8.37
CA MET A 144 -3.12 -8.63 -8.60
C MET A 144 -3.91 -7.81 -7.58
N THR A 145 -3.30 -6.72 -7.11
CA THR A 145 -3.86 -5.83 -6.10
C THR A 145 -3.42 -4.38 -6.33
N GLY A 146 -3.79 -3.51 -5.39
CA GLY A 146 -3.39 -2.13 -5.30
C GLY A 146 -3.69 -1.56 -3.93
N ALA A 147 -2.82 -0.70 -3.41
CA ALA A 147 -2.99 -0.07 -2.11
C ALA A 147 -3.94 1.14 -2.21
N PHE A 148 -5.10 1.04 -1.58
CA PHE A 148 -6.14 2.07 -1.58
C PHE A 148 -6.01 2.99 -0.38
N GLU A 149 -5.98 4.31 -0.65
CA GLU A 149 -6.14 5.34 0.37
C GLU A 149 -7.60 5.41 0.86
N LYS A 150 -7.85 6.10 1.97
CA LYS A 150 -9.18 6.20 2.59
C LYS A 150 -10.22 6.94 1.75
N ASN A 151 -9.84 7.87 0.87
CA ASN A 151 -10.78 8.55 -0.03
C ASN A 151 -11.46 7.56 -0.99
N SER A 152 -10.85 6.41 -1.24
CA SER A 152 -11.43 5.26 -1.93
C SER A 152 -12.43 4.51 -1.02
N LYS A 153 -13.44 5.23 -0.54
CA LYS A 153 -14.49 4.69 0.33
C LYS A 153 -15.19 3.48 -0.31
N PRO A 154 -15.66 2.50 0.47
CA PRO A 154 -16.37 1.32 -0.05
C PRO A 154 -17.54 1.67 -0.99
N GLU A 155 -18.24 2.76 -0.73
CA GLU A 155 -19.42 3.19 -1.49
C GLU A 155 -19.05 3.89 -2.81
N LEU A 156 -17.82 4.39 -2.93
CA LEU A 156 -17.39 5.27 -4.02
C LEU A 156 -16.38 4.61 -4.96
N CYS A 157 -15.47 3.80 -4.42
CA CYS A 157 -14.39 3.19 -5.19
C CYS A 157 -14.95 2.32 -6.32
N LYS A 158 -14.40 2.51 -7.52
CA LYS A 158 -14.75 1.78 -8.74
C LYS A 158 -13.73 0.71 -9.09
N CYS A 159 -12.54 0.77 -8.50
CA CYS A 159 -11.39 -0.03 -8.94
C CYS A 159 -11.13 -1.28 -8.09
N TYR A 160 -11.65 -1.38 -6.85
CA TYR A 160 -11.47 -2.60 -6.05
C TYR A 160 -12.00 -3.89 -6.71
N PRO A 161 -13.03 -3.88 -7.58
CA PRO A 161 -13.44 -5.10 -8.30
C PRO A 161 -12.42 -5.63 -9.31
N LEU A 162 -11.38 -4.85 -9.65
CA LEU A 162 -10.28 -5.33 -10.49
C LEU A 162 -9.26 -6.17 -9.71
N CYS A 163 -9.26 -6.08 -8.38
CA CYS A 163 -8.28 -6.73 -7.52
C CYS A 163 -8.71 -8.14 -7.12
N ASP A 164 -7.75 -9.07 -7.03
CA ASP A 164 -7.98 -10.41 -6.48
C ASP A 164 -8.06 -10.41 -4.95
N PHE A 165 -7.38 -9.46 -4.32
CA PHE A 165 -7.47 -9.12 -2.90
C PHE A 165 -7.25 -7.62 -2.70
N ILE A 166 -7.78 -7.06 -1.63
CA ILE A 166 -7.81 -5.60 -1.44
C ILE A 166 -6.76 -5.17 -0.42
N CYS A 167 -5.85 -4.27 -0.83
CA CYS A 167 -4.87 -3.66 0.06
C CYS A 167 -5.35 -2.30 0.55
N LEU A 168 -5.37 -2.09 1.87
CA LEU A 168 -5.81 -0.83 2.48
C LEU A 168 -4.66 -0.14 3.21
N ASN A 169 -4.46 1.15 2.91
CA ASN A 169 -3.61 2.04 3.70
C ASN A 169 -4.50 2.83 4.66
N ARG A 170 -4.37 2.61 5.97
CA ARG A 170 -5.24 3.26 6.97
C ARG A 170 -4.44 3.79 8.14
N TYR A 171 -4.80 5.00 8.53
CA TYR A 171 -4.12 5.77 9.58
C TYR A 171 -5.12 6.30 10.62
N TYR A 172 -6.14 5.49 10.95
CA TYR A 172 -7.02 5.74 12.09
C TYR A 172 -6.21 5.67 13.38
N GLY A 173 -6.21 6.76 14.16
CA GLY A 173 -5.36 6.94 15.33
C GLY A 173 -4.06 7.70 15.01
N TRP A 174 -3.87 8.15 13.76
CA TRP A 174 -2.76 9.02 13.37
C TRP A 174 -3.24 10.28 12.65
N TYR A 175 -3.46 10.18 11.34
CA TYR A 175 -3.99 11.30 10.54
C TYR A 175 -5.48 11.57 10.81
N ILE A 176 -6.18 10.59 11.39
CA ILE A 176 -7.61 10.66 11.67
C ILE A 176 -7.80 10.32 13.14
N SER A 177 -8.31 11.29 13.91
CA SER A 177 -8.63 11.14 15.32
C SER A 177 -7.45 10.59 16.14
N GLY A 178 -6.27 11.20 15.98
CA GLY A 178 -5.05 10.81 16.69
C GLY A 178 -4.95 11.36 18.11
N GLY A 179 -4.13 10.74 18.94
CA GLY A 179 -3.82 11.17 20.30
C GLY A 179 -5.00 10.97 21.24
N PRO A 180 -5.55 12.03 21.88
CA PRO A 180 -6.68 11.90 22.79
C PRO A 180 -7.96 11.32 22.16
N GLU A 181 -8.05 11.30 20.83
CA GLU A 181 -9.22 10.85 20.06
C GLU A 181 -9.08 9.38 19.58
N ILE A 182 -8.09 8.63 20.08
CA ILE A 182 -7.82 7.25 19.60
C ILE A 182 -9.02 6.28 19.77
N GLU A 183 -9.89 6.51 20.76
CA GLU A 183 -11.13 5.73 20.92
C GLU A 183 -12.12 6.03 19.78
N GLU A 184 -12.28 7.30 19.40
CA GLU A 184 -13.08 7.69 18.22
C GLU A 184 -12.46 7.11 16.94
N ALA A 185 -11.12 7.08 16.84
CA ALA A 185 -10.46 6.46 15.70
C ALA A 185 -10.80 4.97 15.57
N GLU A 186 -10.83 4.22 16.69
CA GLU A 186 -11.23 2.81 16.68
C GLU A 186 -12.68 2.65 16.22
N GLU A 187 -13.59 3.51 16.69
CA GLU A 187 -15.01 3.51 16.26
C GLU A 187 -15.14 3.79 14.75
N LEU A 188 -14.46 4.82 14.25
CA LEU A 188 -14.47 5.18 12.82
C LEU A 188 -13.85 4.09 11.95
N PHE A 189 -12.82 3.41 12.45
CA PHE A 189 -12.19 2.32 11.74
C PHE A 189 -13.13 1.13 11.63
N ARG A 190 -13.74 0.73 12.75
CA ARG A 190 -14.74 -0.35 12.77
C ARG A 190 -15.93 -0.04 11.87
N ASP A 191 -16.43 1.20 11.88
CA ASP A 191 -17.49 1.62 10.96
C ASP A 191 -17.10 1.43 9.47
N GLU A 192 -15.87 1.78 9.08
CA GLU A 192 -15.42 1.51 7.71
C GLU A 192 -15.34 0.01 7.42
N MET A 193 -14.78 -0.77 8.32
CA MET A 193 -14.62 -2.20 8.14
C MET A 193 -15.96 -2.95 8.16
N ASP A 194 -16.95 -2.49 8.91
CA ASP A 194 -18.32 -2.99 8.88
C ASP A 194 -18.99 -2.70 7.53
N ARG A 195 -18.72 -1.54 6.93
CA ARG A 195 -19.18 -1.20 5.58
C ARG A 195 -18.52 -2.06 4.50
N TRP A 196 -17.25 -2.43 4.67
CA TRP A 196 -16.61 -3.45 3.83
C TRP A 196 -17.22 -4.83 4.03
N LYS A 197 -17.41 -5.25 5.28
CA LYS A 197 -18.03 -6.54 5.65
C LYS A 197 -19.42 -6.70 5.03
N ALA A 198 -20.25 -5.65 5.10
CA ALA A 198 -21.62 -5.66 4.58
C ALA A 198 -21.70 -5.83 3.05
N LYS A 199 -20.59 -5.64 2.32
CA LYS A 199 -20.53 -5.89 0.88
C LYS A 199 -20.34 -7.36 0.52
N GLU A 200 -19.93 -8.20 1.48
CA GLU A 200 -19.72 -9.64 1.28
C GLU A 200 -18.90 -9.97 0.01
N LEU A 201 -17.81 -9.23 -0.21
CA LEU A 201 -17.01 -9.33 -1.44
C LEU A 201 -16.33 -10.70 -1.62
N ASN A 202 -16.19 -11.46 -0.53
CA ASN A 202 -15.54 -12.78 -0.52
C ASN A 202 -14.12 -12.76 -1.12
N VAL A 203 -13.37 -11.69 -0.83
CA VAL A 203 -11.95 -11.53 -1.18
C VAL A 203 -11.14 -11.19 0.08
N PRO A 204 -9.86 -11.58 0.16
CA PRO A 204 -9.00 -11.21 1.27
C PRO A 204 -8.74 -9.69 1.32
N PHE A 205 -8.51 -9.18 2.53
CA PHE A 205 -8.01 -7.83 2.78
C PHE A 205 -6.65 -7.89 3.45
N VAL A 206 -5.73 -7.04 3.01
CA VAL A 206 -4.41 -6.86 3.59
C VAL A 206 -4.24 -5.39 3.96
N PHE A 207 -3.82 -5.10 5.20
CA PHE A 207 -3.43 -3.74 5.54
C PHE A 207 -1.98 -3.53 5.11
N THR A 208 -1.76 -2.68 4.11
CA THR A 208 -0.43 -2.47 3.51
C THR A 208 0.31 -1.27 4.07
N GLU A 209 -0.39 -0.41 4.80
CA GLU A 209 0.18 0.67 5.60
C GLU A 209 -0.71 0.97 6.81
N PHE A 210 -0.07 1.03 7.97
CA PHE A 210 -0.62 1.56 9.21
C PHE A 210 0.56 1.89 10.12
N GLY A 211 0.55 3.06 10.76
CA GLY A 211 1.67 3.46 11.58
C GLY A 211 1.53 4.86 12.15
N THR A 212 2.51 5.21 12.98
CA THR A 212 2.63 6.55 13.57
C THR A 212 4.07 7.01 13.44
N ASP A 213 4.30 8.27 13.05
CA ASP A 213 5.64 8.84 13.16
C ASP A 213 6.07 8.73 14.62
N THR A 214 7.19 8.06 14.88
CA THR A 214 7.65 7.75 16.24
C THR A 214 9.11 8.13 16.39
N MET A 215 9.40 8.98 17.37
CA MET A 215 10.76 9.45 17.63
C MET A 215 11.43 8.55 18.67
N ALA A 216 12.48 7.83 18.27
CA ALA A 216 13.26 7.01 19.19
C ALA A 216 13.75 7.84 20.40
N GLY A 217 13.51 7.34 21.60
CA GLY A 217 13.82 8.00 22.87
C GLY A 217 12.78 9.01 23.36
N LEU A 218 11.71 9.28 22.61
CA LEU A 218 10.59 10.09 23.11
C LEU A 218 9.65 9.21 23.94
N HIS A 219 9.83 9.26 25.26
CA HIS A 219 8.95 8.57 26.20
C HIS A 219 7.95 9.52 26.88
N LYS A 220 6.70 9.07 27.06
CA LYS A 220 5.68 9.82 27.81
C LYS A 220 4.69 8.89 28.52
N LEU A 221 4.23 9.34 29.69
CA LEU A 221 3.15 8.71 30.46
C LEU A 221 2.19 9.80 30.99
N PRO A 222 0.90 9.85 30.56
CA PRO A 222 0.32 9.04 29.48
C PRO A 222 1.04 9.28 28.14
N SER A 223 0.87 8.36 27.20
CA SER A 223 1.48 8.46 25.87
C SER A 223 1.04 9.75 25.15
N ILE A 224 1.82 10.15 24.16
CA ILE A 224 1.46 11.23 23.23
C ILE A 224 1.84 10.80 21.82
N MET A 225 1.14 11.32 20.81
CA MET A 225 1.56 11.17 19.42
C MET A 225 3.07 11.46 19.28
N ARG A 226 3.78 10.59 18.55
CA ARG A 226 5.24 10.53 18.41
C ARG A 226 6.05 9.84 19.51
N SER A 227 5.45 9.52 20.65
CA SER A 227 6.12 8.72 21.68
C SER A 227 6.13 7.23 21.34
N GLU A 228 7.14 6.51 21.83
CA GLU A 228 7.22 5.04 21.68
C GLU A 228 6.04 4.32 22.33
N GLU A 229 5.49 4.88 23.43
CA GLU A 229 4.29 4.34 24.06
C GLU A 229 3.07 4.45 23.15
N TYR A 230 2.91 5.58 22.45
CA TYR A 230 1.78 5.79 21.55
C TYR A 230 1.84 4.88 20.32
N GLN A 231 3.03 4.61 19.79
CA GLN A 231 3.20 3.64 18.69
C GLN A 231 2.64 2.27 19.08
N LYS A 232 2.95 1.81 20.31
CA LYS A 232 2.41 0.54 20.82
C LYS A 232 0.91 0.59 20.97
N GLU A 233 0.36 1.63 21.62
CA GLU A 233 -1.08 1.77 21.83
C GLU A 233 -1.87 1.83 20.50
N TYR A 234 -1.30 2.50 19.50
CA TYR A 234 -1.83 2.55 18.14
C TYR A 234 -1.84 1.17 17.49
N LEU A 235 -0.72 0.44 17.52
CA LEU A 235 -0.62 -0.90 16.92
C LEU A 235 -1.60 -1.87 17.58
N GLU A 236 -1.67 -1.87 18.90
CA GLU A 236 -2.62 -2.70 19.67
C GLU A 236 -4.08 -2.39 19.32
N MET A 237 -4.42 -1.13 19.05
CA MET A 237 -5.76 -0.77 18.56
C MET A 237 -6.03 -1.33 17.17
N ASN A 238 -5.08 -1.18 16.25
CA ASN A 238 -5.22 -1.70 14.89
C ASN A 238 -5.38 -3.23 14.90
N PHE A 239 -4.57 -3.97 15.68
CA PHE A 239 -4.70 -5.42 15.81
C PHE A 239 -6.08 -5.83 16.34
N ARG A 240 -6.63 -5.14 17.34
CA ARG A 240 -8.01 -5.39 17.81
C ARG A 240 -9.06 -5.20 16.72
N VAL A 241 -8.85 -4.27 15.80
CA VAL A 241 -9.76 -4.07 14.65
C VAL A 241 -9.55 -5.20 13.65
N PHE A 242 -8.31 -5.49 13.27
CA PHE A 242 -7.97 -6.53 12.28
C PHE A 242 -8.53 -7.90 12.69
N ASP A 243 -8.33 -8.30 13.94
CA ASP A 243 -8.81 -9.57 14.51
C ASP A 243 -10.35 -9.68 14.58
N SER A 244 -11.07 -8.58 14.35
CA SER A 244 -12.55 -8.56 14.35
C SER A 244 -13.17 -8.95 13.00
N TYR A 245 -12.37 -9.05 11.93
CA TYR A 245 -12.85 -9.27 10.56
C TYR A 245 -12.15 -10.47 9.93
N GLU A 246 -12.90 -11.55 9.73
CA GLU A 246 -12.36 -12.81 9.18
C GLU A 246 -11.71 -12.66 7.80
N PHE A 247 -12.19 -11.72 6.97
CA PHE A 247 -11.62 -11.48 5.64
C PHE A 247 -10.27 -10.74 5.68
N VAL A 248 -9.81 -10.26 6.84
CA VAL A 248 -8.46 -9.69 6.99
C VAL A 248 -7.46 -10.83 7.09
N GLN A 249 -6.52 -10.89 6.14
CA GLN A 249 -5.60 -12.02 5.95
C GLN A 249 -4.13 -11.58 5.87
N GLY A 250 -3.84 -10.30 6.14
CA GLY A 250 -2.47 -9.82 6.21
C GLY A 250 -2.35 -8.40 6.76
N GLU A 251 -1.19 -8.11 7.33
CA GLU A 251 -0.82 -6.83 7.90
C GLU A 251 0.68 -6.58 7.61
N LEU A 252 0.99 -5.48 6.94
CA LEU A 252 2.34 -5.02 6.63
C LEU A 252 2.52 -3.65 7.30
N ALA A 253 3.33 -3.62 8.36
CA ALA A 253 3.62 -2.43 9.18
C ALA A 253 5.01 -1.86 8.86
#